data_AF-A0A818N4B0-F1
#
_entry.id   AF-A0A818N4B0-F1
#
_cell.length_a   1.000
_cell.length_b   1.000
_cell.length_c   1.000
_cell.angle_alpha   90.00
_cell.angle_beta   90.00
_cell.angle_gamma   90.00
#
_symmetry.space_group_name_H-M   'P 1'
#
loop_
_entity.id
_entity.type
_entity.pdbx_description
1 polymer ?
#
loop_
_entity_poly.entity_id
_entity_poly.type
_entity_poly.pdbx_seq_one_letter_code
_entity_poly.pdbx_strand_id
1 'polypeptide(L)'
;LNNCTQHTGLRCKWQWEAGALGMASVWTLLLLVFMNALKIGKYGLLFVSVFLTFLKFCLIYVFIWIGYIIAFHMLFLHKKPQFTSIFYSIPKTLAMLTGEYDFDDLFFPNGKVLQGSEAAMVLYSTFVFTMNIVIMNIMVGLAVSDVKRFRLNAKREHLRARIETCLGLQAKFGLLCETCSRLVLALSKLRLFPYFQNHVTKIHGIKKYYLLKLLSRFELIT
;
A
#
# COMPACT_ATOMS: atom_id res chain seq x y z
N LEU A 1 35.83 -20.06 -18.25
CA LEU A 1 35.56 -21.23 -17.37
C LEU A 1 36.91 -21.82 -16.98
N ASN A 2 37.13 -22.20 -15.72
CA ASN A 2 38.37 -22.88 -15.32
C ASN A 2 38.37 -24.33 -15.83
N ASN A 3 39.53 -24.84 -16.25
CA ASN A 3 39.70 -26.22 -16.75
C ASN A 3 39.16 -27.28 -15.77
N CYS A 4 39.28 -27.05 -14.45
CA CYS A 4 38.72 -27.94 -13.43
C CYS A 4 37.19 -28.06 -13.49
N THR A 5 36.47 -26.98 -13.76
CA THR A 5 35.00 -26.98 -13.87
C THR A 5 34.54 -27.79 -15.08
N GLN A 6 35.34 -27.80 -16.16
CA GLN A 6 35.02 -28.52 -17.39
C GLN A 6 35.22 -30.04 -17.25
N HIS A 7 36.20 -30.48 -16.45
CA HIS A 7 36.47 -31.91 -16.21
C HIS A 7 35.65 -32.52 -15.07
N THR A 8 35.39 -31.79 -14.00
CA THR A 8 34.77 -32.34 -12.78
C THR A 8 33.28 -32.03 -12.65
N GLY A 9 32.75 -31.08 -13.43
CA GLY A 9 31.39 -30.57 -13.28
C GLY A 9 31.16 -29.71 -12.02
N LEU A 10 32.18 -29.54 -11.15
CA LEU A 10 32.10 -28.72 -9.95
C LEU A 10 32.00 -27.23 -10.31
N ARG A 11 30.88 -26.63 -9.92
CA ARG A 11 30.61 -25.20 -10.11
C ARG A 11 31.44 -24.36 -9.14
N CYS A 12 31.94 -23.22 -9.59
CA CYS A 12 32.71 -22.31 -8.75
C CYS A 12 31.84 -21.72 -7.63
N LYS A 13 32.45 -21.30 -6.52
CA LYS A 13 31.74 -20.68 -5.38
C LYS A 13 30.82 -19.52 -5.80
N TRP A 14 31.32 -18.61 -6.63
CA TRP A 14 30.53 -17.48 -7.15
C TRP A 14 29.32 -17.92 -7.97
N GLN A 15 29.38 -19.08 -8.65
CA GLN A 15 28.25 -19.60 -9.43
C GLN A 15 27.13 -20.07 -8.53
N TRP A 16 27.46 -20.70 -7.40
CA TRP A 16 26.48 -21.08 -6.38
C TRP A 16 25.86 -19.86 -5.70
N GLU A 17 26.67 -18.87 -5.34
CA GLU A 17 26.19 -17.62 -4.74
C GLU A 17 25.26 -16.85 -5.70
N ALA A 18 25.68 -16.68 -6.96
CA ALA A 18 24.85 -16.02 -7.98
C ALA A 18 23.59 -16.83 -8.32
N GLY A 19 23.68 -18.16 -8.39
CA GLY A 19 22.54 -19.04 -8.62
C GLY A 19 21.50 -18.93 -7.50
N ALA A 20 21.92 -18.91 -6.23
CA ALA A 20 21.03 -18.74 -5.09
C ALA A 20 20.33 -17.38 -5.10
N LEU A 21 21.06 -16.29 -5.33
CA LEU A 21 20.50 -14.94 -5.45
C LEU A 21 19.54 -14.82 -6.64
N GLY A 22 19.90 -15.43 -7.77
CA GLY A 22 19.05 -15.49 -8.97
C GLY A 22 17.74 -16.22 -8.70
N MET A 23 17.79 -17.39 -8.08
CA MET A 23 16.59 -18.17 -7.73
C MET A 23 15.68 -17.39 -6.76
N ALA A 24 16.22 -16.76 -5.72
CA ALA A 24 15.44 -15.94 -4.80
C ALA A 24 14.79 -14.73 -5.52
N SER A 25 15.53 -14.10 -6.43
CA SER A 25 15.04 -12.96 -7.22
C SER A 25 13.93 -13.36 -8.18
N VAL A 26 14.06 -14.52 -8.86
CA VAL A 26 13.04 -15.06 -9.77
C VAL A 26 11.74 -15.32 -9.04
N TRP A 27 11.78 -15.96 -7.85
CA TRP A 27 10.57 -16.19 -7.06
C TRP A 27 9.92 -14.88 -6.57
N THR A 28 10.73 -13.88 -6.22
CA THR A 28 10.23 -12.55 -5.83
C THR A 28 9.56 -11.85 -7.02
N LEU A 29 10.18 -11.88 -8.19
CA LEU A 29 9.62 -11.31 -9.43
C LEU A 29 8.34 -12.03 -9.84
N LEU A 30 8.32 -13.36 -9.72
CA LEU A 30 7.15 -14.18 -10.02
C LEU A 30 5.96 -13.76 -9.13
N LEU A 31 6.18 -13.54 -7.83
CA LEU A 31 5.16 -13.02 -6.92
C LEU A 31 4.61 -11.66 -7.39
N LEU A 32 5.48 -10.72 -7.79
CA LEU A 32 5.05 -9.42 -8.31
C LEU A 32 4.22 -9.54 -9.59
N VAL A 33 4.60 -10.44 -10.50
CA VAL A 33 3.84 -10.72 -11.74
C VAL A 33 2.48 -11.34 -11.44
N PHE A 34 2.41 -12.32 -10.53
CA PHE A 34 1.13 -12.92 -10.10
C PHE A 34 0.21 -11.91 -9.43
N MET A 35 0.75 -11.03 -8.58
CA MET A 35 -0.04 -9.96 -7.96
C MET A 35 -0.67 -9.07 -9.02
N ASN A 36 0.03 -8.74 -10.11
CA ASN A 36 -0.52 -7.97 -11.22
C ASN A 36 -1.55 -8.77 -12.04
N ALA A 37 -1.25 -10.02 -12.38
CA ALA A 37 -2.06 -10.87 -13.25
C ALA A 37 -3.43 -11.24 -12.64
N LEU A 38 -3.50 -11.50 -11.33
CA LEU A 38 -4.74 -11.94 -10.66
C LEU A 38 -5.76 -10.80 -10.45
N LYS A 39 -5.54 -9.58 -10.98
CA LYS A 39 -6.31 -8.36 -10.66
C LYS A 39 -6.37 -8.01 -9.15
N ILE A 40 -5.62 -8.74 -8.32
CA ILE A 40 -5.22 -8.40 -6.95
C ILE A 40 -4.20 -7.24 -6.97
N GLY A 41 -3.77 -6.79 -8.17
CA GLY A 41 -2.73 -5.78 -8.39
C GLY A 41 -2.94 -4.47 -7.63
N LYS A 42 -4.17 -4.10 -7.27
CA LYS A 42 -4.43 -2.96 -6.35
C LYS A 42 -3.74 -3.15 -4.98
N TYR A 43 -3.75 -4.36 -4.43
CA TYR A 43 -3.06 -4.72 -3.20
C TYR A 43 -1.55 -4.91 -3.40
N GLY A 44 -1.12 -5.38 -4.58
CA GLY A 44 0.29 -5.47 -4.95
C GLY A 44 0.98 -4.11 -5.06
N LEU A 45 0.34 -3.15 -5.75
CA LEU A 45 0.81 -1.76 -5.80
C LEU A 45 0.82 -1.11 -4.42
N LEU A 46 -0.16 -1.42 -3.56
CA LEU A 46 -0.16 -0.95 -2.18
C LEU A 46 1.06 -1.47 -1.41
N PHE A 47 1.35 -2.77 -1.49
CA PHE A 47 2.50 -3.37 -0.82
C PHE A 47 3.81 -2.70 -1.23
N VAL A 48 4.05 -2.56 -2.54
CA VAL A 48 5.27 -1.91 -3.06
C VAL A 48 5.34 -0.45 -2.63
N SER A 49 4.22 0.28 -2.66
CA SER A 49 4.17 1.68 -2.23
C SER A 49 4.49 1.87 -0.75
N VAL A 50 3.93 1.01 0.12
CA VAL A 50 4.22 1.03 1.56
C VAL A 50 5.68 0.65 1.81
N PHE A 51 6.18 -0.38 1.11
CA PHE A 51 7.57 -0.82 1.23
C PHE A 51 8.57 0.28 0.81
N LEU A 52 8.31 1.00 -0.28
CA LEU A 52 9.16 2.12 -0.70
C LEU A 52 9.12 3.29 0.29
N THR A 53 7.95 3.58 0.85
CA THR A 53 7.79 4.63 1.87
C THR A 53 8.60 4.23 3.11
N PHE A 54 8.46 2.97 3.54
CA PHE A 54 9.25 2.38 4.60
C PHE A 54 10.76 2.49 4.36
N LEU A 55 11.25 2.11 3.17
CA LEU A 55 12.68 2.23 2.83
C LEU A 55 13.19 3.68 2.90
N LYS A 56 12.40 4.67 2.47
CA LYS A 56 12.77 6.09 2.59
C LYS A 56 12.95 6.51 4.05
N PHE A 57 12.10 6.02 4.95
CA PHE A 57 12.26 6.26 6.38
C PHE A 57 13.49 5.56 6.93
N CYS A 58 13.76 4.30 6.55
CA CYS A 58 14.96 3.58 6.96
C CYS A 58 16.25 4.34 6.64
N LEU A 59 16.35 4.99 5.48
CA LEU A 59 17.54 5.76 5.09
C LEU A 59 17.95 6.83 6.11
N ILE A 60 16.99 7.45 6.80
CA ILE A 60 17.28 8.44 7.85
C ILE A 60 17.93 7.76 9.06
N TYR A 61 17.48 6.55 9.41
CA TYR A 61 17.99 5.79 10.56
C TYR A 61 19.30 5.05 10.30
N VAL A 62 19.70 4.85 9.04
CA VAL A 62 20.96 4.19 8.68
C VAL A 62 22.17 4.89 9.31
N PHE A 63 22.18 6.22 9.39
CA PHE A 63 23.30 6.96 10.00
C PHE A 63 23.49 6.63 11.48
N ILE A 64 22.39 6.58 12.24
CA ILE A 64 22.45 6.24 13.67
C ILE A 64 22.85 4.76 13.81
N TRP A 65 22.31 3.89 12.95
CA TRP A 65 22.65 2.47 12.95
C TRP A 65 24.15 2.24 12.70
N ILE A 66 24.75 2.90 11.71
CA ILE A 66 26.20 2.83 11.45
C ILE A 66 27.02 3.23 12.69
N GLY A 67 26.59 4.26 13.43
CA GLY A 67 27.23 4.66 14.68
C GLY A 67 27.28 3.52 15.71
N TYR A 68 26.16 2.80 15.89
CA TYR A 68 26.12 1.63 16.76
C TYR A 68 26.96 0.46 16.25
N ILE A 69 27.03 0.24 14.92
CA ILE A 69 27.89 -0.81 14.34
C ILE A 69 29.36 -0.56 14.72
N ILE A 70 29.82 0.67 14.53
CA ILE A 70 31.21 1.05 14.85
C ILE A 70 31.46 0.94 16.35
N ALA A 71 30.52 1.43 17.18
CA ALA A 71 30.65 1.36 18.64
C ALA A 71 30.72 -0.09 19.14
N PHE A 72 29.82 -0.97 18.68
CA PHE A 72 29.85 -2.38 19.05
C PHE A 72 31.08 -3.10 18.50
N HIS A 73 31.50 -2.79 17.28
CA HIS A 73 32.74 -3.32 16.71
C HIS A 73 33.94 -3.00 17.59
N MET A 74 34.12 -1.74 17.99
CA MET A 74 35.23 -1.33 18.88
C MET A 74 35.17 -2.03 20.25
N LEU A 75 33.98 -2.20 20.80
CA LEU A 75 33.79 -2.72 22.15
C LEU A 75 33.96 -4.24 22.26
N PHE A 76 33.64 -4.96 21.17
CA PHE A 76 33.67 -6.42 21.11
C PHE A 76 34.77 -6.99 20.19
N LEU A 77 35.61 -6.16 19.57
CA LEU A 77 36.63 -6.53 18.58
C LEU A 77 37.46 -7.77 18.97
N HIS A 78 37.96 -7.80 20.21
CA HIS A 78 38.82 -8.86 20.73
C HIS A 78 38.10 -9.89 21.61
N LYS A 79 36.77 -9.76 21.73
CA LYS A 79 35.97 -10.53 22.69
C LYS A 79 35.03 -11.52 22.01
N LYS A 80 34.61 -11.23 20.77
CA LYS A 80 33.60 -12.00 20.07
C LYS A 80 33.92 -12.14 18.57
N PRO A 81 33.80 -13.36 18.00
CA PRO A 81 34.13 -13.61 16.60
C PRO A 81 33.25 -12.80 15.64
N GLN A 82 32.00 -12.53 16.02
CA GLN A 82 31.04 -11.77 15.20
C GLN A 82 31.44 -10.30 15.02
N PHE A 83 32.30 -9.77 15.89
CA PHE A 83 32.72 -8.37 15.88
C PHE A 83 34.17 -8.18 15.45
N THR A 84 34.85 -9.23 14.98
CA THR A 84 36.26 -9.18 14.54
C THR A 84 36.48 -8.33 13.30
N SER A 85 35.48 -8.27 12.41
CA SER A 85 35.48 -7.42 11.22
C SER A 85 34.21 -6.60 11.18
N ILE A 86 34.30 -5.38 10.65
CA ILE A 86 33.15 -4.51 10.47
C ILE A 86 32.09 -5.18 9.57
N PHE A 87 32.52 -5.96 8.57
CA PHE A 87 31.62 -6.69 7.67
C PHE A 87 30.82 -7.79 8.38
N TYR A 88 31.38 -8.41 9.42
CA TYR A 88 30.67 -9.39 10.25
C TYR A 88 29.80 -8.72 11.32
N SER A 89 30.16 -7.50 11.73
CA SER A 89 29.39 -6.72 12.71
C SER A 89 28.06 -6.23 12.14
N ILE A 90 27.99 -5.93 10.83
CA ILE A 90 26.76 -5.50 10.15
C ILE A 90 25.61 -6.51 10.29
N PRO A 91 25.74 -7.79 9.87
CA PRO A 91 24.64 -8.74 9.99
C PRO A 91 24.30 -9.04 11.46
N LYS A 92 25.27 -9.05 12.38
CA LYS A 92 24.98 -9.30 13.80
C LYS A 92 24.18 -8.15 14.43
N THR A 93 24.54 -6.91 14.14
CA THR A 93 23.79 -5.73 14.61
C THR A 93 22.44 -5.57 13.92
N LEU A 94 22.29 -6.04 12.67
CA LEU A 94 20.99 -6.13 12.00
C LEU A 94 20.08 -7.15 12.70
N ALA A 95 20.59 -8.30 13.12
CA ALA A 95 19.84 -9.28 13.92
C ALA A 95 19.42 -8.70 15.28
N MET A 96 20.30 -7.92 15.93
CA MET A 96 19.96 -7.19 17.15
C MET A 96 18.85 -6.13 16.92
N LEU A 97 18.79 -5.52 15.73
CA LEU A 97 17.73 -4.58 15.32
C LEU A 97 16.38 -5.29 15.08
N THR A 98 16.36 -6.58 14.75
CA THR A 98 15.10 -7.35 14.60
C THR A 98 14.53 -7.82 15.93
N GLY A 99 15.23 -7.58 17.04
CA GLY A 99 14.84 -7.99 18.38
C GLY A 99 15.44 -9.33 18.83
N GLU A 100 16.45 -9.85 18.13
CA GLU A 100 17.22 -11.00 18.60
C GLU A 100 18.21 -10.53 19.68
N TYR A 101 17.88 -10.83 20.93
CA TYR A 101 18.62 -10.36 22.11
C TYR A 101 19.42 -11.49 22.74
N ASP A 102 20.65 -11.69 22.28
CA ASP A 102 21.58 -12.65 22.90
C ASP A 102 22.37 -12.02 24.04
N PHE A 103 21.68 -11.48 25.05
CA PHE A 103 22.33 -10.80 26.17
C PHE A 103 23.30 -11.73 26.91
N ASP A 104 22.85 -12.95 27.22
CA ASP A 104 23.64 -13.93 27.96
C ASP A 104 24.88 -14.37 27.19
N ASP A 105 24.76 -14.66 25.89
CA ASP A 105 25.94 -14.99 25.08
C ASP A 105 26.88 -13.78 24.99
N LEU A 106 26.35 -12.57 24.78
CA LEU A 106 27.17 -11.39 24.53
C LEU A 106 28.00 -10.97 25.77
N PHE A 107 27.42 -11.09 26.97
CA PHE A 107 28.00 -10.54 28.20
C PHE A 107 28.41 -11.59 29.24
N PHE A 108 27.83 -12.80 29.18
CA PHE A 108 28.09 -13.89 30.12
C PHE A 108 28.53 -15.18 29.40
N PRO A 109 29.57 -15.14 28.54
CA PRO A 109 30.05 -16.36 27.90
C PRO A 109 30.47 -17.38 28.96
N ASN A 110 29.82 -18.55 28.94
CA ASN A 110 30.02 -19.63 29.92
C ASN A 110 29.78 -19.21 31.39
N GLY A 111 28.84 -18.27 31.62
CA GLY A 111 28.45 -17.83 32.96
C GLY A 111 29.45 -16.88 33.64
N LYS A 112 30.46 -16.38 32.93
CA LYS A 112 31.43 -15.41 33.44
C LYS A 112 31.19 -14.04 32.83
N VAL A 113 31.21 -13.00 33.66
CA VAL A 113 31.12 -11.60 33.19
C VAL A 113 32.28 -11.30 32.27
N LEU A 114 31.98 -10.80 31.08
CA LEU A 114 32.97 -10.31 30.15
C LEU A 114 33.68 -9.07 30.74
N GLN A 115 35.01 -9.09 30.86
CA GLN A 115 35.75 -7.96 31.46
C GLN A 115 35.57 -6.67 30.64
N GLY A 116 35.33 -5.55 31.32
CA GLY A 116 35.11 -4.23 30.69
C GLY A 116 33.75 -4.12 29.96
N SER A 117 32.73 -4.80 30.48
CA SER A 117 31.40 -4.89 29.86
C SER A 117 30.41 -3.83 30.33
N GLU A 118 30.67 -3.07 31.39
CA GLU A 118 29.68 -2.12 31.94
C GLU A 118 29.23 -1.08 30.90
N ALA A 119 30.19 -0.44 30.21
CA ALA A 119 29.88 0.49 29.11
C ALA A 119 29.14 -0.19 27.95
N ALA A 120 29.43 -1.48 27.71
CA ALA A 120 28.80 -2.26 26.66
C ALA A 120 27.36 -2.63 26.99
N MET A 121 27.06 -2.93 28.25
CA MET A 121 25.70 -3.17 28.74
C MET A 121 24.85 -1.90 28.68
N VAL A 122 25.42 -0.74 29.04
CA VAL A 122 24.74 0.56 28.93
C VAL A 122 24.46 0.91 27.46
N LEU A 123 25.46 0.76 26.58
CA LEU A 123 25.30 0.99 25.15
C LEU A 123 24.26 0.06 24.53
N TYR A 124 24.29 -1.23 24.89
CA TYR A 124 23.33 -2.23 24.45
C TYR A 124 21.91 -1.90 24.92
N SER A 125 21.73 -1.53 26.19
CA SER A 125 20.43 -1.15 26.73
C SER A 125 19.87 0.09 26.03
N THR A 126 20.73 1.08 25.77
CA THR A 126 20.35 2.31 25.04
C THR A 126 20.02 2.01 23.58
N PHE A 127 20.76 1.10 22.94
CA PHE A 127 20.48 0.61 21.61
C PHE A 127 19.12 -0.07 21.55
N VAL A 128 18.80 -0.99 22.45
CA VAL A 128 17.50 -1.68 22.48
C VAL A 128 16.36 -0.68 22.67
N PHE A 129 16.49 0.25 23.61
CA PHE A 129 15.47 1.28 23.83
C PHE A 129 15.28 2.17 22.60
N THR A 130 16.38 2.68 22.01
CA THR A 130 16.30 3.62 20.89
C THR A 130 15.89 2.92 19.60
N MET A 131 16.53 1.81 19.26
CA MET A 131 16.37 1.15 17.96
C MET A 131 15.18 0.21 17.90
N ASN A 132 14.89 -0.55 18.96
CA ASN A 132 13.74 -1.46 18.92
C ASN A 132 12.44 -0.78 19.33
N ILE A 133 12.43 0.02 20.40
CA ILE A 133 11.16 0.63 20.86
C ILE A 133 10.77 1.80 19.96
N VAL A 134 11.70 2.69 19.60
CA VAL A 134 11.32 3.89 18.81
C VAL A 134 11.08 3.51 17.34
N ILE A 135 11.98 2.75 16.71
CA ILE A 135 11.86 2.48 15.27
C ILE A 135 10.72 1.51 14.98
N MET A 136 10.55 0.40 15.72
CA MET A 136 9.41 -0.51 15.48
C MET A 136 8.07 0.20 15.63
N ASN A 137 7.93 1.06 16.65
CA ASN A 137 6.70 1.82 16.85
C ASN A 137 6.45 2.84 15.73
N ILE A 138 7.49 3.52 15.24
CA ILE A 138 7.37 4.45 14.10
C ILE A 138 7.06 3.70 12.81
N MET A 139 7.71 2.56 12.56
CA MET A 139 7.47 1.71 11.39
C MET A 139 6.02 1.23 11.34
N VAL A 140 5.49 0.73 12.47
CA VAL A 140 4.09 0.33 12.59
C VAL A 140 3.17 1.53 12.41
N GLY A 141 3.48 2.68 13.03
CA GLY A 141 2.70 3.92 12.89
C GLY A 141 2.60 4.40 11.44
N LEU A 142 3.69 4.34 10.68
CA LEU A 142 3.74 4.68 9.26
C LEU A 142 2.97 3.69 8.41
N ALA A 143 3.19 2.39 8.61
CA ALA A 143 2.46 1.35 7.88
C ALA A 143 0.95 1.49 8.07
N VAL A 144 0.50 1.73 9.31
CA VAL A 144 -0.92 1.97 9.62
C VAL A 144 -1.44 3.25 8.96
N SER A 145 -0.64 4.32 8.96
CA SER A 145 -1.00 5.58 8.29
C SER A 145 -1.17 5.41 6.78
N ASP A 146 -0.25 4.70 6.12
CA ASP A 146 -0.31 4.45 4.67
C ASP A 146 -1.51 3.57 4.31
N VAL A 147 -1.80 2.53 5.11
CA VAL A 147 -3.00 1.69 4.94
C VAL A 147 -4.28 2.52 5.10
N LYS A 148 -4.34 3.43 6.09
CA LYS A 148 -5.47 4.36 6.26
C LYS A 148 -5.64 5.26 5.04
N ARG A 149 -4.55 5.84 4.52
CA ARG A 149 -4.57 6.70 3.32
C ARG A 149 -5.07 5.93 2.10
N PHE A 150 -4.64 4.68 1.90
CA PHE A 150 -5.13 3.82 0.83
C PHE A 150 -6.65 3.58 0.94
N ARG A 151 -7.16 3.25 2.14
CA ARG A 151 -8.60 3.04 2.37
C ARG A 151 -9.42 4.30 2.08
N LEU A 152 -8.93 5.47 2.49
CA LEU A 152 -9.60 6.75 2.23
C LEU A 152 -9.66 7.06 0.74
N ASN A 153 -8.57 6.80 0.00
CA ASN A 153 -8.53 6.99 -1.45
C ASN A 153 -9.51 6.04 -2.15
N ALA A 154 -9.53 4.76 -1.78
CA ALA A 154 -10.50 3.79 -2.32
C ALA A 154 -11.95 4.22 -2.06
N LYS A 155 -12.25 4.71 -0.85
CA LYS A 155 -13.60 5.22 -0.49
C LYS A 155 -13.98 6.46 -1.31
N ARG A 156 -13.03 7.37 -1.55
CA ARG A 156 -13.24 8.57 -2.38
C ARG A 156 -13.55 8.21 -3.82
N GLU A 157 -12.77 7.31 -4.41
CA GLU A 157 -12.99 6.84 -5.79
C GLU A 157 -14.35 6.15 -5.94
N HIS A 158 -14.73 5.31 -4.98
CA HIS A 158 -16.04 4.69 -4.98
C HIS A 158 -17.20 5.71 -4.86
N LEU A 159 -17.04 6.75 -4.04
CA LEU A 159 -18.04 7.81 -3.91
C LEU A 159 -18.15 8.64 -5.19
N ARG A 160 -17.02 8.99 -5.82
CA ARG A 160 -16.98 9.70 -7.12
C ARG A 160 -17.73 8.93 -8.19
N ALA A 161 -17.45 7.63 -8.33
CA ALA A 161 -18.13 6.77 -9.29
C ALA A 161 -19.66 6.74 -9.08
N ARG A 162 -20.12 6.71 -7.82
CA ARG A 162 -21.56 6.80 -7.50
C ARG A 162 -22.16 8.14 -7.93
N ILE A 163 -21.49 9.25 -7.63
CA ILE A 163 -21.96 10.60 -7.99
C ILE A 163 -22.03 10.74 -9.52
N GLU A 164 -21.01 10.30 -10.24
CA GLU A 164 -20.97 10.35 -11.71
C GLU A 164 -22.10 9.52 -12.33
N THR A 165 -22.37 8.34 -11.77
CA THR A 165 -23.49 7.50 -12.22
C THR A 165 -24.84 8.19 -11.98
N CYS A 166 -25.04 8.81 -10.81
CA CYS A 166 -26.26 9.56 -10.50
C CYS A 166 -26.44 10.78 -11.41
N LEU A 167 -25.38 11.56 -11.65
CA LEU A 167 -25.42 12.73 -12.54
C LEU A 167 -25.69 12.32 -13.99
N GLY A 168 -25.07 11.24 -14.47
CA GLY A 168 -25.32 10.68 -15.80
C GLY A 168 -26.77 10.21 -15.98
N LEU A 169 -27.35 9.58 -14.96
CA LEU A 169 -28.78 9.22 -14.94
C LEU A 169 -29.67 10.47 -14.97
N GLN A 170 -29.38 11.47 -14.13
CA GLN A 170 -30.15 12.71 -14.06
C GLN A 170 -30.14 13.46 -15.40
N ALA A 171 -28.99 13.52 -16.09
CA ALA A 171 -28.88 14.12 -17.41
C ALA A 171 -29.74 13.40 -18.45
N LYS A 172 -29.73 12.06 -18.45
CA LYS A 172 -30.57 11.24 -19.34
C LYS A 172 -32.06 11.46 -19.06
N PHE A 173 -32.48 11.46 -17.79
CA PHE A 173 -33.87 11.74 -17.41
C PHE A 173 -34.32 13.15 -17.80
N GLY A 174 -33.45 14.16 -17.65
CA GLY A 174 -33.72 15.52 -18.11
C GLY A 174 -33.97 15.57 -19.62
N LEU A 175 -33.10 14.93 -20.42
CA LEU A 175 -33.25 14.85 -21.87
C LEU A 175 -34.54 14.11 -22.29
N LEU A 176 -34.86 13.00 -21.61
CA LEU A 176 -36.10 12.25 -21.81
C LEU A 176 -37.33 13.11 -21.52
N CYS A 177 -37.31 13.87 -20.44
CA CYS A 177 -38.39 14.79 -20.08
C CYS A 177 -38.57 15.88 -21.14
N GLU A 178 -37.47 16.46 -21.63
CA GLU A 178 -37.52 17.50 -22.66
C GLU A 178 -38.02 16.95 -24.00
N THR A 179 -37.58 15.75 -24.38
CA THR A 179 -38.01 15.07 -25.61
C THR A 179 -39.49 14.68 -25.54
N CYS A 180 -39.94 14.16 -24.39
CA CYS A 180 -41.34 13.83 -24.16
C CYS A 180 -42.22 15.08 -24.21
N SER A 181 -41.78 16.20 -23.62
CA SER A 181 -42.46 17.50 -23.70
C SER A 181 -42.60 17.99 -25.14
N ARG A 182 -41.53 17.93 -25.94
CA ARG A 182 -41.56 18.28 -27.38
C ARG A 182 -42.47 17.35 -28.18
N LEU A 183 -42.49 16.06 -27.87
CA LEU A 183 -43.34 15.08 -28.53
C LEU A 183 -44.83 15.31 -28.21
N VAL A 184 -45.16 15.63 -26.96
CA VAL A 184 -46.51 16.02 -26.54
C VAL A 184 -46.96 17.30 -27.26
N LEU A 185 -46.08 18.30 -27.39
CA LEU A 185 -46.33 19.53 -28.16
C LEU A 185 -46.48 19.29 -29.67
N ALA A 186 -45.71 18.37 -30.24
CA ALA A 186 -45.82 18.01 -31.66
C ALA A 186 -47.15 17.27 -31.92
N LEU A 187 -47.52 16.35 -31.03
CA LEU A 187 -48.79 15.63 -31.07
C LEU A 187 -49.99 16.57 -30.86
N SER A 188 -49.84 17.64 -30.07
CA SER A 188 -50.92 18.63 -29.89
C SER A 188 -51.22 19.44 -31.14
N LYS A 189 -50.19 19.74 -31.95
CA LYS A 189 -50.33 20.44 -33.23
C LYS A 189 -50.94 19.57 -34.35
N LEU A 190 -50.89 18.24 -34.22
CA LEU A 190 -51.35 17.27 -35.22
C LEU A 190 -52.88 17.02 -35.23
N ARG A 191 -53.71 17.90 -34.64
CA ARG A 191 -55.18 17.74 -34.56
C ARG A 191 -55.67 16.41 -33.95
N LEU A 192 -54.84 15.70 -33.19
CA LEU A 192 -55.21 14.48 -32.44
C LEU A 192 -55.64 14.75 -30.98
N PHE A 193 -55.72 16.03 -30.60
CA PHE A 193 -55.86 16.49 -29.23
C PHE A 193 -57.12 16.01 -28.47
N PRO A 194 -58.31 15.87 -29.09
CA PRO A 194 -59.49 15.43 -28.33
C PRO A 194 -59.47 13.95 -27.92
N TYR A 195 -58.57 13.11 -28.48
CA TYR A 195 -58.51 11.68 -28.15
C TYR A 195 -57.56 11.35 -26.99
N PHE A 196 -56.48 12.12 -26.82
CA PHE A 196 -55.41 11.79 -25.86
C PHE A 196 -55.71 12.20 -24.41
N GLN A 197 -56.52 13.26 -24.22
CA GLN A 197 -56.85 13.83 -22.90
C GLN A 197 -57.64 12.85 -22.01
N ASN A 198 -58.45 11.98 -22.62
CA ASN A 198 -59.22 10.95 -21.92
C ASN A 198 -58.40 9.72 -21.50
N HIS A 199 -57.25 9.47 -22.13
CA HIS A 199 -56.42 8.30 -21.82
C HIS A 199 -55.33 8.58 -20.79
N VAL A 200 -54.69 9.76 -20.81
CA VAL A 200 -53.58 10.10 -19.89
C VAL A 200 -54.06 10.25 -18.44
N THR A 201 -55.27 10.77 -18.23
CA THR A 201 -55.90 10.86 -16.90
C THR A 201 -56.16 9.49 -16.26
N LYS A 202 -56.27 8.44 -17.08
CA LYS A 202 -56.59 7.08 -16.65
C LYS A 202 -55.36 6.22 -16.31
N ILE A 203 -54.20 6.53 -16.88
CA ILE A 203 -53.01 5.64 -16.81
C ILE A 203 -52.06 5.99 -15.65
N HIS A 204 -52.01 7.23 -15.18
CA HIS A 204 -50.90 7.66 -14.30
C HIS A 204 -51.24 8.18 -12.90
N GLY A 205 -52.52 8.30 -12.52
CA GLY A 205 -52.88 8.74 -11.16
C GLY A 205 -52.23 10.05 -10.71
N ILE A 206 -51.75 10.86 -11.65
CA ILE A 206 -51.08 12.14 -11.37
C ILE A 206 -52.17 13.08 -10.86
N LYS A 207 -52.02 13.52 -9.60
CA LYS A 207 -52.92 14.53 -9.02
C LYS A 207 -53.05 15.70 -9.98
N LYS A 208 -54.29 16.04 -10.34
CA LYS A 208 -54.72 17.13 -11.24
C LYS A 208 -53.93 18.44 -11.05
N TYR A 209 -53.45 18.70 -9.82
CA TYR A 209 -52.58 19.81 -9.44
C TYR A 209 -51.25 19.89 -10.21
N TYR A 210 -50.54 18.76 -10.40
CA TYR A 210 -49.26 18.77 -11.13
C TYR A 210 -49.47 18.95 -12.63
N LEU A 211 -50.55 18.39 -13.18
CA LEU A 211 -50.92 18.54 -14.58
C LEU A 211 -51.29 20.00 -14.90
N LEU A 212 -52.08 20.64 -14.03
CA LEU A 212 -52.43 22.07 -14.13
C LEU A 212 -51.20 22.97 -13.98
N LYS A 213 -50.25 22.62 -13.11
CA LYS A 213 -49.00 23.40 -12.93
C LYS A 213 -48.02 23.26 -14.11
N LEU A 214 -48.07 22.14 -14.82
CA LEU A 214 -47.37 21.96 -16.10
C LEU A 214 -48.09 22.71 -17.23
N LEU A 215 -49.43 22.66 -17.29
CA LEU A 215 -50.23 23.37 -18.29
C LEU A 215 -50.20 24.89 -18.12
N SER A 216 -50.18 25.41 -16.89
CA SER A 216 -50.06 26.85 -16.62
C SER A 216 -48.67 27.40 -16.98
N ARG A 217 -47.64 26.55 -17.05
CA ARG A 217 -46.33 26.92 -17.61
C ARG A 217 -46.32 26.94 -19.14
N PHE A 218 -47.32 26.33 -19.77
CA PHE A 218 -47.43 26.23 -21.21
C PHE A 218 -48.19 27.41 -21.85
N GLU A 219 -49.23 27.95 -21.19
CA GLU A 219 -49.94 29.14 -21.69
C GLU A 219 -49.14 30.45 -21.55
N LEU A 220 -48.10 30.48 -20.73
CA LEU A 220 -47.24 31.65 -20.53
C LEU A 220 -46.16 31.85 -21.63
N ILE A 221 -46.11 30.98 -22.65
CA ILE A 221 -45.10 30.98 -23.72
C ILE A 221 -45.73 31.21 -25.12
N THR A 222 -47.05 31.37 -25.22
CA THR A 222 -47.77 31.81 -26.43
C THR A 222 -48.26 33.24 -26.29
#